data_AF-A0A3M3AXR8-F1
#
_entry.id   AF-A0A3M3AXR8-F1
#
_cell.length_a   1.000
_cell.length_b   1.000
_cell.length_c   1.000
_cell.angle_alpha   90.00
_cell.angle_beta   90.00
_cell.angle_gamma   90.00
#
_symmetry.space_group_name_H-M   'P 1'
#
loop_
_entity.id
_entity.type
_entity.pdbx_description
1 polymer ?
#
loop_
_entity_poly.entity_id
_entity_poly.type
_entity_poly.pdbx_seq_one_letter_code
_entity_poly.pdbx_strand_id
1 'polypeptide(L)'
;MSLATPVPPLRAPLMKKPVSLATRIGLGFAAVVSLLILITAVGIQRVGFIDSTLEDVGANAAKVQRYAINFRGRVHNRAIALRDAVLVNNDQDLALHLGEMTRLEKDYVDSAMPMDQLYSRPNVTSEERQLLRSIKDIEQQTLASTQRVIALRRAGDIAGAQALLLRQVSGDYSEWLRR
;
A
#
# COMPACT_ATOMS: atom_id res chain seq x y z
N MET A 1 84.02 47.37 -50.51
CA MET A 1 82.80 47.46 -51.36
C MET A 1 81.76 46.52 -50.77
N SER A 2 80.51 46.98 -50.73
CA SER A 2 79.47 46.66 -49.76
C SER A 2 78.87 45.24 -49.80
N LEU A 3 78.60 44.71 -48.60
CA LEU A 3 77.57 43.78 -48.11
C LEU A 3 76.56 43.13 -49.09
N ALA A 4 76.29 41.83 -48.89
CA ALA A 4 75.00 41.35 -48.36
C ALA A 4 74.92 39.80 -48.30
N THR A 5 74.80 39.24 -47.09
CA THR A 5 74.33 37.87 -46.86
C THR A 5 72.79 37.85 -46.85
N PRO A 6 72.11 36.87 -47.48
CA PRO A 6 70.66 36.84 -47.55
C PRO A 6 70.03 36.53 -46.19
N VAL A 7 69.12 37.40 -45.76
CA VAL A 7 68.30 37.25 -44.53
C VAL A 7 67.17 36.25 -44.81
N PRO A 8 66.91 35.25 -43.94
CA PRO A 8 65.80 34.32 -44.13
C PRO A 8 64.43 35.01 -43.95
N PRO A 9 63.36 34.55 -44.64
CA PRO A 9 62.06 35.19 -44.54
C PRO A 9 61.46 35.05 -43.14
N LEU A 10 60.96 36.15 -42.58
CA LEU A 10 60.18 36.15 -41.34
C LEU A 10 58.94 35.28 -41.54
N ARG A 11 58.76 34.25 -40.69
CA ARG A 11 57.52 33.50 -40.60
C ARG A 11 56.39 34.46 -40.18
N ALA A 12 55.38 34.61 -41.02
CA ALA A 12 54.20 35.40 -40.72
C ALA A 12 53.51 34.86 -39.44
N PRO A 13 53.10 35.72 -38.50
CA PRO A 13 52.34 35.28 -37.34
C PRO A 13 50.99 34.72 -37.77
N LEU A 14 50.61 33.56 -37.23
CA LEU A 14 49.28 32.97 -37.42
C LEU A 14 48.21 33.93 -36.89
N MET A 15 47.58 34.69 -37.81
CA MET A 15 46.47 35.58 -37.48
C MET A 15 45.26 34.73 -37.06
N LYS A 16 44.99 34.66 -35.75
CA LYS A 16 43.75 34.08 -35.23
C LYS A 16 42.58 34.94 -35.70
N LYS A 17 41.72 34.41 -36.57
CA LYS A 17 40.51 35.12 -37.05
C LYS A 17 39.67 35.55 -35.84
N PRO A 18 39.31 36.84 -35.70
CA PRO A 18 38.45 37.28 -34.61
C PRO A 18 37.07 36.66 -34.81
N VAL A 19 36.51 36.13 -33.72
CA VAL A 19 35.15 35.57 -33.71
C VAL A 19 34.16 36.65 -34.12
N SER A 20 33.38 36.40 -35.17
CA SER A 20 32.35 37.31 -35.67
C SER A 20 31.35 37.67 -34.58
N LEU A 21 30.84 38.90 -34.60
CA LEU A 21 29.80 39.38 -33.68
C LEU A 21 28.58 38.46 -33.67
N ALA A 22 28.16 37.97 -34.85
CA ALA A 22 27.05 37.03 -34.99
C ALA A 22 27.32 35.70 -34.24
N THR A 23 28.55 35.19 -34.28
CA THR A 23 28.95 33.97 -33.59
C THR A 23 28.96 34.16 -32.07
N ARG A 24 29.40 35.33 -31.57
CA ARG A 24 29.37 35.64 -30.14
C ARG A 24 27.94 35.70 -29.59
N ILE A 25 27.03 36.35 -30.32
CA ILE A 25 25.60 36.43 -29.96
C ILE A 25 24.96 35.04 -30.03
N GLY A 26 25.23 34.27 -31.09
CA GLY A 26 24.72 32.91 -31.25
C GLY A 26 25.17 31.96 -30.14
N LEU A 27 26.44 32.06 -29.69
CA LEU A 27 26.96 31.27 -28.56
C LEU A 27 26.27 31.63 -27.24
N GLY A 28 26.04 32.92 -26.97
CA GLY A 28 25.33 33.37 -25.77
C GLY A 28 23.89 32.86 -25.75
N PHE A 29 23.19 32.96 -26.88
CA PHE A 29 21.82 32.45 -27.01
C PHE A 29 21.77 30.92 -26.86
N ALA A 30 22.67 30.19 -27.51
CA ALA A 30 22.75 28.74 -27.40
C ALA A 30 23.06 28.27 -25.97
N ALA A 31 23.91 29.00 -25.23
CA ALA A 31 24.20 28.71 -23.83
C ALA A 31 22.96 28.87 -22.94
N VAL A 32 22.19 29.95 -23.12
CA VAL A 32 20.94 30.18 -22.37
C VAL A 32 19.89 29.11 -22.69
N VAL A 33 19.70 28.78 -23.97
CA VAL A 33 18.76 27.72 -24.38
C VAL A 33 19.18 26.36 -23.80
N SER A 34 20.47 26.04 -23.85
CA SER A 34 21.00 24.80 -23.27
C SER A 34 20.74 24.73 -21.76
N LEU A 35 20.96 25.84 -21.05
CA LEU A 35 20.70 25.94 -19.61
C LEU A 35 19.20 25.74 -19.30
N LEU A 36 18.30 26.33 -20.09
CA LEU A 36 16.86 26.15 -19.94
C LEU A 36 16.43 24.69 -20.16
N ILE A 37 16.96 24.01 -21.17
CA ILE A 37 16.71 22.59 -21.43
C ILE A 37 17.18 21.74 -20.24
N LEU A 38 18.37 22.02 -19.72
CA LEU A 38 18.98 21.25 -18.62
C LEU A 38 18.17 21.42 -17.32
N ILE A 39 17.77 22.65 -16.99
CA ILE A 39 16.91 22.93 -15.84
C ILE A 39 15.54 22.24 -16.00
N THR A 40 14.98 22.26 -17.20
CA THR A 40 13.68 21.62 -17.50
C THR A 40 13.78 20.10 -17.35
N ALA A 41 14.84 19.48 -17.86
CA ALA A 41 15.09 18.04 -17.72
C ALA A 41 15.27 17.62 -16.25
N VAL A 42 16.05 18.39 -15.47
CA VAL A 42 16.20 18.18 -14.03
C VAL A 42 14.88 18.38 -13.30
N GLY A 43 14.09 19.39 -13.71
CA GLY A 43 12.75 19.64 -13.19
C GLY A 43 11.81 18.46 -13.42
N ILE A 44 11.76 17.93 -14.65
CA ILE A 44 10.97 16.75 -15.01
C ILE A 44 11.42 15.52 -14.21
N GLN A 45 12.73 15.27 -14.09
CA GLN A 45 13.26 14.14 -13.34
C GLN A 45 12.90 14.22 -11.85
N ARG A 46 13.00 15.42 -11.24
CA ARG A 46 12.65 15.64 -9.83
C ARG A 46 11.14 15.55 -9.60
N VAL A 47 10.33 16.10 -10.50
CA VAL A 47 8.86 16.00 -10.43
C VAL A 47 8.42 14.55 -10.57
N GLY A 48 8.99 13.78 -11.50
CA GLY A 48 8.71 12.34 -11.62
C GLY A 48 9.10 11.53 -10.38
N PHE A 49 10.20 11.90 -9.71
CA PHE A 49 10.59 11.28 -8.44
C PHE A 49 9.61 11.62 -7.29
N ILE A 50 9.15 12.88 -7.22
CA ILE A 50 8.13 13.32 -6.25
C ILE A 50 6.80 12.59 -6.50
N ASP A 51 6.38 12.48 -7.76
CA ASP A 51 5.15 11.80 -8.16
C ASP A 51 5.20 10.31 -7.76
N SER A 52 6.30 9.62 -8.06
CA SER A 52 6.49 8.22 -7.66
C SER A 52 6.53 7.98 -6.15
N THR A 53 6.93 8.98 -5.36
CA THR A 53 6.99 8.87 -3.90
C THR A 53 5.64 9.20 -3.24
N LEU A 54 4.89 10.14 -3.82
CA LEU A 54 3.56 10.52 -3.32
C LEU A 54 2.48 9.51 -3.73
N GLU A 55 2.56 8.94 -4.93
CA GLU A 55 1.60 7.95 -5.41
C GLU A 55 1.75 6.59 -4.67
N ASP A 56 2.98 6.17 -4.37
CA ASP A 56 3.24 4.88 -3.69
C ASP A 56 2.91 4.92 -2.18
N VAL A 57 3.16 6.05 -1.50
CA VAL A 57 2.83 6.19 -0.07
C VAL A 57 1.35 6.54 0.13
N GLY A 58 0.80 7.46 -0.66
CA GLY A 58 -0.56 7.95 -0.47
C GLY A 58 -1.64 6.95 -0.86
N ALA A 59 -1.53 6.33 -2.04
CA ALA A 59 -2.57 5.44 -2.55
C ALA A 59 -2.59 4.08 -1.82
N ASN A 60 -1.43 3.55 -1.43
CA ASN A 60 -1.36 2.27 -0.71
C ASN A 60 -1.79 2.42 0.75
N ALA A 61 -1.39 3.49 1.45
CA ALA A 61 -1.82 3.74 2.82
C ALA A 61 -3.35 3.88 2.91
N ALA A 62 -3.97 4.63 2.00
CA ALA A 62 -5.42 4.76 1.93
C ALA A 62 -6.13 3.41 1.68
N LYS A 63 -5.56 2.55 0.82
CA LYS A 63 -6.09 1.20 0.58
C LYS A 63 -5.99 0.31 1.82
N VAL A 64 -4.83 0.29 2.49
CA VAL A 64 -4.64 -0.46 3.74
C VAL A 64 -5.66 -0.02 4.79
N GLN A 65 -5.83 1.30 4.96
CA GLN A 65 -6.80 1.84 5.91
C GLN A 65 -8.24 1.44 5.58
N ARG A 66 -8.63 1.51 4.29
CA ARG A 66 -9.96 1.09 3.85
C ARG A 66 -10.19 -0.40 4.07
N TYR A 67 -9.20 -1.23 3.78
CA TYR A 67 -9.29 -2.67 4.03
C TYR A 67 -9.36 -2.99 5.53
N ALA A 68 -8.60 -2.29 6.37
CA ALA A 68 -8.68 -2.44 7.83
C ALA A 68 -10.08 -2.06 8.36
N ILE A 69 -10.67 -0.97 7.86
CA ILE A 69 -12.05 -0.57 8.20
C ILE A 69 -13.05 -1.66 7.79
N ASN A 70 -12.95 -2.16 6.55
CA ASN A 70 -13.82 -3.22 6.07
C ASN A 70 -13.67 -4.49 6.92
N PHE A 71 -12.44 -4.89 7.23
CA PHE A 71 -12.15 -6.04 8.07
C PHE A 71 -12.82 -5.95 9.43
N ARG A 72 -12.59 -4.86 10.15
CA ARG A 72 -13.19 -4.65 11.47
C ARG A 72 -14.71 -4.67 11.40
N GLY A 73 -15.30 -4.06 10.36
CA GLY A 73 -16.74 -4.10 10.10
C GLY A 73 -17.28 -5.52 9.88
N ARG A 74 -16.57 -6.35 9.11
CA ARG A 74 -16.97 -7.76 8.89
C ARG A 74 -16.87 -8.59 10.16
N VAL A 75 -15.79 -8.45 10.95
CA VAL A 75 -15.64 -9.14 12.23
C VAL A 75 -16.78 -8.77 13.20
N HIS A 76 -17.10 -7.47 13.28
CA HIS A 76 -18.20 -6.99 14.12
C HIS A 76 -19.55 -7.59 13.72
N ASN A 77 -19.86 -7.59 12.42
CA ASN A 77 -21.11 -8.15 11.92
C ASN A 77 -21.19 -9.66 12.16
N ARG A 78 -20.08 -10.39 12.08
CA ARG A 78 -20.04 -11.83 12.42
C ARG A 78 -20.33 -12.07 13.90
N ALA A 79 -19.80 -11.23 14.79
CA ALA A 79 -20.12 -11.31 16.21
C ALA A 79 -21.62 -11.10 16.48
N ILE A 80 -22.25 -10.14 15.80
CA ILE A 80 -23.71 -9.89 15.89
C ILE A 80 -24.48 -11.11 15.36
N ALA A 81 -24.16 -11.59 14.16
CA ALA A 81 -24.86 -12.71 13.55
C ALA A 81 -24.73 -14.00 14.38
N LEU A 82 -23.56 -14.25 14.98
CA LEU A 82 -23.37 -15.38 15.89
C LEU A 82 -24.22 -15.24 17.16
N ARG A 83 -24.25 -14.05 17.77
CA ARG A 83 -25.09 -13.78 18.93
C ARG A 83 -26.56 -14.05 18.60
N ASP A 84 -27.03 -13.52 17.47
CA ASP A 84 -28.43 -13.65 17.08
C ASP A 84 -28.78 -15.12 16.77
N ALA A 85 -27.89 -15.86 16.09
CA ALA A 85 -28.01 -17.32 15.91
C ALA A 85 -28.12 -18.11 17.24
N VAL A 86 -27.45 -17.63 18.28
CA VAL A 86 -27.50 -18.25 19.61
C VAL A 86 -28.78 -17.91 20.38
N LEU A 87 -29.37 -16.75 20.13
CA LEU A 87 -30.55 -16.24 20.87
C LEU A 87 -31.90 -16.69 20.28
N VAL A 88 -31.96 -17.00 18.99
CA VAL A 88 -33.21 -17.46 18.34
C VAL A 88 -33.59 -18.87 18.81
N ASN A 89 -34.90 -19.12 18.91
CA ASN A 89 -35.46 -20.37 19.46
C ASN A 89 -36.12 -21.27 18.41
N ASN A 90 -35.98 -20.96 17.11
CA ASN A 90 -36.53 -21.77 16.02
C ASN A 90 -35.47 -22.00 14.94
N ASP A 91 -35.62 -23.10 14.21
CA ASP A 91 -34.63 -23.55 13.23
C ASP A 91 -34.60 -22.68 11.96
N GLN A 92 -35.72 -22.04 11.62
CA GLN A 92 -35.80 -21.16 10.46
C GLN A 92 -34.92 -19.92 10.65
N ASP A 93 -35.06 -19.22 11.78
CA ASP A 93 -34.25 -18.03 12.09
C ASP A 93 -32.79 -18.42 12.35
N LEU A 94 -32.54 -19.58 12.96
CA LEU A 94 -31.19 -20.11 13.11
C LEU A 94 -30.52 -20.27 11.74
N ALA A 95 -31.20 -20.88 10.78
CA ALA A 95 -30.68 -21.06 9.43
C ALA A 95 -30.40 -19.72 8.73
N LEU A 96 -31.26 -18.71 8.93
CA LEU A 96 -31.05 -17.36 8.39
C LEU A 96 -29.77 -16.73 8.93
N HIS A 97 -29.56 -16.73 10.25
CA HIS A 97 -28.36 -16.15 10.85
C HIS A 97 -27.09 -16.91 10.48
N LEU A 98 -27.13 -18.25 10.43
CA LEU A 98 -25.99 -19.06 9.97
C LEU A 98 -25.67 -18.81 8.47
N GLY A 99 -26.69 -18.57 7.65
CA GLY A 99 -26.52 -18.15 6.26
C GLY A 99 -25.81 -16.80 6.16
N GLU A 100 -26.23 -15.81 6.96
CA GLU A 100 -25.59 -14.50 7.00
C GLU A 100 -24.14 -14.60 7.52
N MET A 101 -23.86 -15.43 8.52
CA MET A 101 -22.49 -15.70 8.97
C MET A 101 -21.61 -16.24 7.85
N THR A 102 -22.12 -17.16 7.04
CA THR A 102 -21.41 -17.74 5.89
C THR A 102 -21.11 -16.66 4.84
N ARG A 103 -22.08 -15.78 4.57
CA ARG A 103 -21.90 -14.65 3.66
C ARG A 103 -20.84 -13.67 4.17
N LEU A 104 -20.90 -13.32 5.46
CA LEU A 104 -19.93 -12.42 6.09
C LEU A 104 -18.52 -12.99 6.13
N GLU A 105 -18.39 -14.31 6.28
CA GLU A 105 -17.11 -15.02 6.17
C GLU A 105 -16.53 -14.90 4.77
N LYS A 106 -17.35 -15.15 3.74
CA LYS A 106 -16.91 -14.96 2.35
C LYS A 106 -16.49 -13.52 2.08
N ASP A 107 -17.29 -12.54 2.50
CA ASP A 107 -16.97 -11.12 2.34
C ASP A 107 -15.67 -10.72 3.06
N TYR A 108 -15.37 -11.36 4.20
CA TYR A 108 -14.12 -11.18 4.94
C TYR A 108 -12.94 -11.73 4.14
N VAL A 109 -13.01 -12.98 3.67
CA VAL A 109 -11.95 -13.64 2.89
C VAL A 109 -11.67 -12.88 1.58
N ASP A 110 -12.72 -12.47 0.87
CA ASP A 110 -12.60 -11.71 -0.38
C ASP A 110 -11.92 -10.34 -0.14
N SER A 111 -12.11 -9.74 1.06
CA SER A 111 -11.43 -8.50 1.47
C SER A 111 -10.00 -8.72 1.97
N ALA A 112 -9.67 -9.94 2.42
CA ALA A 112 -8.36 -10.28 2.95
C ALA A 112 -7.30 -10.46 1.87
N MET A 113 -7.69 -11.02 0.72
CA MET A 113 -6.76 -11.28 -0.38
C MET A 113 -6.02 -10.03 -0.87
N PRO A 114 -6.67 -8.87 -1.13
CA PRO A 114 -5.98 -7.65 -1.51
C PRO A 114 -5.03 -7.13 -0.42
N MET A 115 -5.38 -7.30 0.85
CA MET A 115 -4.50 -6.92 1.97
C MET A 115 -3.22 -7.75 1.97
N ASP A 116 -3.34 -9.08 1.83
CA ASP A 116 -2.18 -9.97 1.78
C ASP A 116 -1.24 -9.64 0.62
N GLN A 117 -1.80 -9.23 -0.53
CA GLN A 117 -1.01 -8.77 -1.68
C GLN A 117 -0.25 -7.47 -1.40
N LEU A 118 -0.86 -6.51 -0.70
CA LEU A 118 -0.19 -5.27 -0.28
C LEU A 118 0.97 -5.57 0.67
N TYR A 119 0.80 -6.54 1.57
CA TYR A 119 1.80 -6.93 2.57
C TYR A 119 2.91 -7.85 2.03
N SER A 120 2.77 -8.36 0.80
CA SER A 120 3.78 -9.14 0.09
C SER A 120 4.83 -8.27 -0.64
N ARG A 121 4.65 -6.94 -0.63
CA ARG A 121 5.55 -5.99 -1.30
C ARG A 121 6.83 -5.72 -0.46
N PRO A 122 7.96 -5.37 -1.10
CA PRO A 122 9.23 -5.14 -0.40
C PRO A 122 9.20 -3.98 0.60
N ASN A 123 8.28 -3.02 0.44
CA ASN A 123 8.22 -1.79 1.24
C ASN A 123 7.50 -1.95 2.60
N VAL A 124 7.16 -3.18 3.00
CA VAL A 124 6.42 -3.47 4.24
C VAL A 124 7.40 -3.65 5.40
N THR A 125 7.12 -2.96 6.51
CA THR A 125 7.94 -3.00 7.73
C THR A 125 7.78 -4.33 8.48
N SER A 126 8.73 -4.63 9.39
CA SER A 126 8.62 -5.79 10.28
C SER A 126 7.44 -5.68 11.25
N GLU A 127 7.11 -4.46 11.68
CA GLU A 127 5.99 -4.18 12.59
C GLU A 127 4.64 -4.46 11.92
N GLU A 128 4.43 -3.96 10.70
CA GLU A 128 3.25 -4.25 9.90
C GLU A 128 3.06 -5.76 9.69
N ARG A 129 4.14 -6.50 9.37
CA ARG A 129 4.10 -7.97 9.28
C ARG A 129 3.76 -8.65 10.61
N GLN A 130 4.18 -8.09 11.74
CA GLN A 130 3.85 -8.61 13.05
C GLN A 130 2.36 -8.39 13.37
N LEU A 131 1.83 -7.19 13.08
CA LEU A 131 0.42 -6.87 13.27
C LEU A 131 -0.49 -7.79 12.44
N LEU A 132 -0.19 -7.95 11.15
CA LEU A 132 -0.96 -8.85 10.27
C LEU A 132 -0.94 -10.30 10.78
N ARG A 133 0.20 -10.80 11.25
CA ARG A 133 0.29 -12.13 11.86
C ARG A 133 -0.60 -12.23 13.10
N SER A 134 -0.56 -11.23 13.99
CA SER A 134 -1.38 -11.24 15.19
C SER A 134 -2.89 -11.24 14.88
N ILE A 135 -3.31 -10.57 13.81
CA ILE A 135 -4.70 -10.58 13.32
C ILE A 135 -5.10 -11.98 12.83
N LYS A 136 -4.21 -12.66 12.09
CA LYS A 136 -4.45 -14.02 11.59
C LYS A 136 -4.49 -15.06 12.71
N ASP A 137 -3.65 -14.90 13.72
CA ASP A 137 -3.61 -15.82 14.87
C ASP A 137 -4.92 -15.74 15.68
N ILE A 138 -5.38 -14.52 15.99
CA ILE A 138 -6.65 -14.35 16.71
C ILE A 138 -7.87 -14.74 15.86
N GLU A 139 -7.82 -14.52 14.54
CA GLU A 139 -8.83 -15.03 13.62
C GLU A 139 -8.98 -16.54 13.76
N GLN A 140 -7.89 -17.30 13.63
CA GLN A 140 -7.94 -18.76 13.71
C GLN A 140 -8.52 -19.26 15.05
N GLN A 141 -8.09 -18.65 16.15
CA GLN A 141 -8.63 -18.95 17.49
C GLN A 141 -10.14 -18.67 17.57
N THR A 142 -10.57 -17.49 17.13
CA THR A 142 -11.97 -17.05 17.20
C THR A 142 -12.87 -17.90 16.31
N LEU A 143 -12.38 -18.32 15.14
CA LEU A 143 -13.12 -19.21 14.24
C LEU A 143 -13.31 -20.60 14.83
N ALA A 144 -12.27 -21.16 15.45
CA ALA A 144 -12.37 -22.46 16.11
C ALA A 144 -13.41 -22.45 17.25
N SER A 145 -13.45 -21.39 18.06
CA SER A 145 -14.43 -21.26 19.15
C SER A 145 -15.84 -20.97 18.63
N THR A 146 -15.97 -20.17 17.56
CA THR A 146 -17.23 -19.92 16.84
C THR A 146 -17.85 -21.21 16.30
N GLN A 147 -17.05 -22.07 15.66
CA GLN A 147 -17.54 -23.35 15.12
C GLN A 147 -18.11 -24.26 16.22
N ARG A 148 -17.51 -24.26 17.41
CA ARG A 148 -18.04 -25.01 18.56
C ARG A 148 -19.40 -24.48 19.02
N VAL A 149 -19.58 -23.15 19.07
CA VAL A 149 -20.88 -22.54 19.39
C VAL A 149 -21.94 -22.93 18.35
N ILE A 150 -21.60 -22.87 17.06
CA ILE A 150 -22.51 -23.27 15.98
C ILE A 150 -22.88 -24.75 16.10
N ALA A 151 -21.91 -25.62 16.41
CA ALA A 151 -22.16 -27.05 16.60
C ALA A 151 -23.14 -27.31 17.76
N LEU A 152 -22.95 -26.63 18.90
CA LEU A 152 -23.89 -26.72 20.03
C LEU A 152 -25.29 -26.25 19.64
N ARG A 153 -25.40 -25.13 18.91
CA ARG A 153 -26.69 -24.65 18.42
C ARG A 153 -27.39 -25.65 17.50
N ARG A 154 -26.66 -26.24 16.55
CA ARG A 154 -27.18 -27.25 15.62
C ARG A 154 -27.56 -28.56 16.32
N ALA A 155 -26.93 -28.88 17.44
CA ALA A 155 -27.29 -30.02 18.27
C ALA A 155 -28.51 -29.77 19.18
N GLY A 156 -29.10 -28.56 19.15
CA GLY A 156 -30.21 -28.17 20.02
C GLY A 156 -29.78 -27.72 21.41
N ASP A 157 -28.48 -27.72 21.73
CA ASP A 157 -27.97 -27.26 23.02
C ASP A 157 -27.82 -25.74 23.05
N ILE A 158 -28.95 -25.05 23.26
CA ILE A 158 -29.01 -23.58 23.33
C ILE A 158 -28.25 -23.07 24.56
N ALA A 159 -28.44 -23.72 25.71
CA ALA A 159 -27.83 -23.29 26.97
C ALA A 159 -26.30 -23.42 26.92
N GLY A 160 -25.78 -24.54 26.40
CA GLY A 160 -24.36 -24.75 26.20
C GLY A 160 -23.76 -23.76 25.20
N ALA A 161 -24.46 -23.49 24.08
CA ALA A 161 -24.04 -22.48 23.12
C ALA A 161 -23.95 -21.07 23.73
N GLN A 162 -24.96 -20.67 24.51
CA GLN A 162 -24.97 -19.39 25.23
C GLN A 162 -23.84 -19.29 26.25
N ALA A 163 -23.62 -20.35 27.05
CA ALA A 163 -22.56 -20.40 28.02
C ALA A 163 -21.16 -20.28 27.37
N LEU A 164 -20.93 -21.00 26.27
CA LEU A 164 -19.66 -20.93 25.54
C LEU A 164 -19.46 -19.55 24.87
N LEU A 165 -20.53 -19.00 24.29
CA LEU A 165 -20.51 -17.65 23.70
C LEU A 165 -20.07 -16.61 24.73
N LEU A 166 -20.72 -16.58 25.90
CA LEU A 166 -20.46 -15.59 26.94
C LEU A 166 -19.11 -15.77 27.64
N ARG A 167 -18.72 -17.02 27.91
CA ARG A 167 -17.49 -17.32 28.64
C ARG A 167 -16.23 -17.08 27.82
N GLN A 168 -16.30 -17.31 26.49
CA GLN A 168 -15.12 -17.34 25.65
C GLN A 168 -15.29 -16.54 24.36
N VAL A 169 -16.27 -16.88 23.52
CA VAL A 169 -16.29 -16.40 22.13
C VAL A 169 -16.50 -14.88 22.04
N SER A 170 -17.30 -14.29 22.92
CA SER A 170 -17.44 -12.83 23.04
C SER A 170 -16.09 -12.14 23.34
N GLY A 171 -15.25 -12.77 24.16
CA GLY A 171 -13.89 -12.30 24.46
C GLY A 171 -12.96 -12.43 23.26
N ASP A 172 -13.01 -13.57 22.56
CA ASP A 172 -12.23 -13.82 21.33
C ASP A 172 -12.55 -12.77 20.24
N TYR A 173 -13.83 -12.48 19.97
CA TYR A 173 -14.23 -11.42 19.04
C TYR A 173 -13.81 -10.03 19.49
N SER A 174 -13.87 -9.75 20.80
CA SER A 174 -13.44 -8.45 21.35
C SER A 174 -11.92 -8.25 21.23
N GLU A 175 -11.16 -9.32 21.38
CA GLU A 175 -9.71 -9.33 21.12
C GLU A 175 -9.43 -9.09 19.64
N TRP A 176 -10.13 -9.82 18.76
CA TRP A 176 -9.95 -9.69 17.32
C TRP A 176 -10.21 -8.27 16.82
N LEU A 177 -11.26 -7.61 17.34
CA LEU A 177 -11.59 -6.23 16.99
C LEU A 177 -10.57 -5.18 17.48
N ARG A 178 -9.67 -5.56 18.40
CA ARG A 178 -8.62 -4.69 18.95
C ARG A 178 -7.30 -4.80 18.19
N ARG A 179 -7.10 -5.87 17.43
CA ARG A 179 -5.93 -6.09 16.56
C ARG A 179 -6.08 -5.33 15.25
#